data_AF-A0A3C2AKJ1-F1
#
_entry.id   AF-A0A3C2AKJ1-F1
#
_cell.length_a   1.000
_cell.length_b   1.000
_cell.length_c   1.000
_cell.angle_alpha   90.00
_cell.angle_beta   90.00
_cell.angle_gamma   90.00
#
_symmetry.space_group_name_H-M   'P 1'
#
loop_
_entity.id
_entity.type
_entity.pdbx_description
1 polymer ?
#
loop_
_entity_poly.entity_id
_entity_poly.type
_entity_poly.pdbx_seq_one_letter_code
_entity_poly.pdbx_strand_id
1 'polypeptide(L)'
;ACHGVSFFEGTVEGPGMPHAVGALARTLIRAQKAYELAAAPFKTKEKAERIYEKYHTHGPKDILIEADERRLLGTRDIKNLVIPAWADPAIGQFKKFHANGSLGDKPWIPQILPIQLVIIGNICLAGIPAEITTIAGLRLENTLLEVLADRGVTEVVCSTYTNAYCGYITTYEEYQLQMYEGGHTVFGQHFLGAIQTKFKQLAMELIKPENERSVIEDGRPAFFSDEEIGLRSFDIETQKGLIQL
;
A
#
# COMPACT_ATOMS: atom_id res chain seq x y z
N ALA A 1 0.84 -3.14 -6.76
CA ALA A 1 0.49 -2.98 -5.35
C ALA A 1 -0.96 -3.44 -5.08
N CYS A 2 -1.20 -4.17 -3.99
CA CYS A 2 -2.44 -4.93 -3.76
C CYS A 2 -2.91 -4.95 -2.30
N HIS A 3 -4.24 -4.86 -2.10
CA HIS A 3 -4.89 -4.99 -0.79
C HIS A 3 -5.46 -6.41 -0.61
N GLY A 4 -5.28 -6.96 0.59
CA GLY A 4 -5.78 -8.29 0.97
C GLY A 4 -7.18 -8.25 1.57
N VAL A 5 -7.91 -9.35 1.50
CA VAL A 5 -9.23 -9.48 2.16
C VAL A 5 -9.15 -9.17 3.66
N SER A 6 -8.08 -9.58 4.33
CA SER A 6 -7.90 -9.38 5.78
C SER A 6 -7.96 -7.91 6.21
N PHE A 7 -7.53 -6.99 5.36
CA PHE A 7 -7.68 -5.55 5.62
C PHE A 7 -9.16 -5.15 5.62
N PHE A 8 -9.96 -5.66 4.69
CA PHE A 8 -11.37 -5.32 4.58
C PHE A 8 -12.24 -6.05 5.62
N GLU A 9 -11.79 -7.17 6.17
CA GLU A 9 -12.44 -7.83 7.31
C GLU A 9 -12.30 -7.04 8.62
N GLY A 10 -11.48 -5.98 8.64
CA GLY A 10 -11.32 -5.09 9.78
C GLY A 10 -10.58 -5.73 10.94
N THR A 11 -10.79 -5.17 12.14
CA THR A 11 -10.21 -5.66 13.40
C THR A 11 -11.33 -5.90 14.41
N VAL A 12 -11.00 -6.34 15.62
CA VAL A 12 -11.98 -6.43 16.72
C VAL A 12 -12.51 -5.03 17.11
N GLU A 13 -11.70 -4.00 16.89
CA GLU A 13 -11.96 -2.63 17.32
C GLU A 13 -12.59 -1.76 16.21
N GLY A 14 -12.51 -2.18 14.95
CA GLY A 14 -12.96 -1.42 13.80
C GLY A 14 -14.01 -2.15 12.96
N PRO A 15 -14.93 -1.43 12.31
CA PRO A 15 -15.90 -2.06 11.42
C PRO A 15 -15.19 -2.75 10.26
N GLY A 16 -15.68 -3.92 9.90
CA GLY A 16 -15.16 -4.71 8.79
C GLY A 16 -16.28 -5.40 8.03
N MET A 17 -15.91 -5.96 6.88
CA MET A 17 -16.79 -6.81 6.09
C MET A 17 -17.36 -7.93 6.98
N PRO A 18 -18.68 -8.20 6.92
CA PRO A 18 -19.27 -9.29 7.69
C PRO A 18 -18.55 -10.62 7.41
N HIS A 19 -18.31 -11.44 8.44
CA HIS A 19 -17.52 -12.68 8.32
C HIS A 19 -17.96 -13.59 7.16
N ALA A 20 -19.25 -13.72 6.92
CA ALA A 20 -19.78 -14.54 5.80
C ALA A 20 -19.37 -13.97 4.43
N VAL A 21 -19.35 -12.64 4.28
CA VAL A 21 -18.94 -11.96 3.05
C VAL A 21 -17.42 -12.09 2.89
N GLY A 22 -16.64 -11.97 3.97
CA GLY A 22 -15.19 -12.20 3.95
C GLY A 22 -14.82 -13.62 3.51
N ALA A 23 -15.48 -14.64 4.08
CA ALA A 23 -15.30 -16.03 3.70
C ALA A 23 -15.64 -16.30 2.21
N LEU A 24 -16.71 -15.68 1.70
CA LEU A 24 -17.06 -15.75 0.28
C LEU A 24 -16.00 -15.07 -0.59
N ALA A 25 -15.55 -13.88 -0.21
CA ALA A 25 -14.52 -13.13 -0.93
C ALA A 25 -13.21 -13.94 -1.03
N ARG A 26 -12.75 -14.54 0.07
CA ARG A 26 -11.57 -15.43 0.07
C ARG A 26 -11.73 -16.60 -0.88
N THR A 27 -12.89 -17.25 -0.88
CA THR A 27 -13.18 -18.36 -1.80
C THR A 27 -13.07 -17.92 -3.26
N LEU A 28 -13.72 -16.80 -3.62
CA LEU A 28 -13.69 -16.26 -4.97
C LEU A 28 -12.27 -15.84 -5.40
N ILE A 29 -11.51 -15.22 -4.51
CA ILE A 29 -10.13 -14.78 -4.80
C ILE A 29 -9.18 -15.96 -4.98
N ARG A 30 -9.31 -17.01 -4.16
CA ARG A 30 -8.49 -18.22 -4.31
C ARG A 30 -8.82 -18.95 -5.61
N ALA A 31 -10.09 -19.01 -6.00
CA ALA A 31 -10.50 -19.52 -7.30
C ALA A 31 -9.93 -18.66 -8.45
N GLN A 32 -9.99 -17.33 -8.32
CA GLN A 32 -9.40 -16.40 -9.30
C GLN A 32 -7.88 -16.58 -9.42
N LYS A 33 -7.16 -16.71 -8.29
CA LYS A 33 -5.72 -16.99 -8.25
C LYS A 33 -5.38 -18.29 -8.97
N ALA A 34 -6.12 -19.37 -8.67
CA ALA A 34 -5.94 -20.65 -9.33
C ALA A 34 -6.19 -20.54 -10.84
N TYR A 35 -7.24 -19.86 -11.25
CA TYR A 35 -7.54 -19.61 -12.67
C TYR A 35 -6.43 -18.81 -13.36
N GLU A 36 -5.96 -17.71 -12.77
CA GLU A 36 -4.90 -16.89 -13.36
C GLU A 36 -3.59 -17.65 -13.52
N LEU A 37 -3.20 -18.42 -12.51
CA LEU A 37 -2.00 -19.26 -12.57
C LEU A 37 -2.14 -20.38 -13.61
N ALA A 38 -3.30 -21.04 -13.69
CA ALA A 38 -3.55 -22.06 -14.71
C ALA A 38 -3.61 -21.49 -16.13
N ALA A 39 -4.10 -20.26 -16.28
CA ALA A 39 -4.17 -19.57 -17.57
C ALA A 39 -2.84 -18.92 -17.98
N ALA A 40 -1.91 -18.66 -17.05
CA ALA A 40 -0.67 -17.94 -17.31
C ALA A 40 0.20 -18.57 -18.42
N PRO A 41 0.41 -19.90 -18.49
CA PRO A 41 1.18 -20.54 -19.56
C PRO A 41 0.61 -20.32 -20.97
N PHE A 42 -0.67 -19.98 -21.09
CA PHE A 42 -1.35 -19.76 -22.36
C PHE A 42 -1.44 -18.27 -22.74
N LYS A 43 -0.86 -17.37 -21.94
CA LYS A 43 -0.78 -15.93 -22.22
C LYS A 43 0.57 -15.58 -22.85
N THR A 44 0.72 -14.32 -23.28
CA THR A 44 2.03 -13.81 -23.71
C THR A 44 3.04 -13.92 -22.57
N LYS A 45 4.33 -14.09 -22.92
CA LYS A 45 5.42 -14.22 -21.94
C LYS A 45 5.39 -13.12 -20.87
N GLU A 46 5.30 -11.86 -21.29
CA GLU A 46 5.21 -10.70 -20.41
C GLU A 46 4.02 -10.78 -19.44
N LYS A 47 2.83 -11.18 -19.92
CA LYS A 47 1.63 -11.33 -19.07
C LYS A 47 1.78 -12.48 -18.09
N ALA A 48 2.39 -13.60 -18.52
CA ALA A 48 2.63 -14.74 -17.65
C ALA A 48 3.61 -14.38 -16.53
N GLU A 49 4.72 -13.73 -16.88
CA GLU A 49 5.72 -13.24 -15.92
C GLU A 49 5.10 -12.29 -14.89
N ARG A 50 4.29 -11.32 -15.33
CA ARG A 50 3.59 -10.39 -14.42
C ARG A 50 2.63 -11.11 -13.45
N ILE A 51 1.94 -12.16 -13.91
CA ILE A 51 1.06 -12.98 -13.05
C ILE A 51 1.89 -13.72 -12.00
N TYR A 52 2.98 -14.37 -12.40
CA TYR A 52 3.84 -15.11 -11.48
C TYR A 52 4.50 -14.17 -10.46
N GLU A 53 5.04 -13.05 -10.91
CA GLU A 53 5.69 -12.05 -10.05
C GLU A 53 4.69 -11.45 -9.04
N LYS A 54 3.46 -11.15 -9.46
CA LYS A 54 2.40 -10.68 -8.56
C LYS A 54 2.19 -11.65 -7.40
N TYR A 55 1.97 -12.93 -7.69
CA TYR A 55 1.68 -13.92 -6.65
C TYR A 55 2.93 -14.31 -5.84
N HIS A 56 4.12 -14.21 -6.42
CA HIS A 56 5.38 -14.38 -5.70
C HIS A 56 5.60 -13.24 -4.69
N THR A 57 5.45 -11.98 -5.13
CA THR A 57 5.65 -10.77 -4.32
C THR A 57 4.63 -10.67 -3.18
N HIS A 58 3.39 -11.07 -3.43
CA HIS A 58 2.31 -10.96 -2.45
C HIS A 58 2.13 -12.20 -1.55
N GLY A 59 2.81 -13.31 -1.84
CA GLY A 59 2.84 -14.49 -0.99
C GLY A 59 1.44 -15.02 -0.60
N PRO A 60 1.12 -15.14 0.71
CA PRO A 60 -0.15 -15.70 1.18
C PRO A 60 -1.36 -14.76 1.07
N LYS A 61 -1.18 -13.52 0.61
CA LYS A 61 -2.26 -12.54 0.52
C LYS A 61 -3.38 -13.00 -0.40
N ASP A 62 -4.59 -13.06 0.13
CA ASP A 62 -5.83 -13.16 -0.65
C ASP A 62 -6.11 -11.77 -1.28
N ILE A 63 -5.60 -11.52 -2.49
CA ILE A 63 -5.66 -10.21 -3.16
C ILE A 63 -7.10 -9.86 -3.57
N LEU A 64 -7.70 -8.87 -2.90
CA LEU A 64 -9.04 -8.35 -3.22
C LEU A 64 -8.97 -7.20 -4.23
N ILE A 65 -8.03 -6.26 -4.03
CA ILE A 65 -7.83 -5.09 -4.88
C ILE A 65 -6.41 -5.10 -5.45
N GLU A 66 -6.31 -5.02 -6.78
CA GLU A 66 -5.06 -4.74 -7.49
C GLU A 66 -5.10 -3.26 -7.91
N ALA A 67 -4.59 -2.38 -7.05
CA ALA A 67 -4.80 -0.93 -7.17
C ALA A 67 -4.06 -0.30 -8.37
N ASP A 68 -2.92 -0.87 -8.76
CA ASP A 68 -2.18 -0.45 -9.96
C ASP A 68 -2.91 -0.90 -11.25
N GLU A 69 -3.46 -2.10 -11.24
CA GLU A 69 -4.20 -2.68 -12.37
C GLU A 69 -5.66 -2.24 -12.44
N ARG A 70 -6.12 -1.50 -11.43
CA ARG A 70 -7.50 -1.00 -11.26
C ARG A 70 -8.52 -2.15 -11.28
N ARG A 71 -8.18 -3.25 -10.61
CA ARG A 71 -9.06 -4.43 -10.51
C ARG A 71 -9.55 -4.62 -9.09
N LEU A 72 -10.82 -4.97 -8.96
CA LEU A 72 -11.42 -5.48 -7.73
C LEU A 72 -12.04 -6.84 -8.04
N LEU A 73 -11.73 -7.85 -7.23
CA LEU A 73 -12.08 -9.26 -7.49
C LEU A 73 -11.68 -9.74 -8.90
N GLY A 74 -10.52 -9.28 -9.39
CA GLY A 74 -10.00 -9.67 -10.69
C GLY A 74 -10.69 -9.05 -11.91
N THR A 75 -11.60 -8.08 -11.75
CA THR A 75 -12.20 -7.37 -12.89
C THR A 75 -11.97 -5.86 -12.80
N ARG A 76 -11.81 -5.21 -13.97
CA ARG A 76 -11.84 -3.74 -14.11
C ARG A 76 -13.25 -3.20 -14.24
N ASP A 77 -14.23 -4.03 -14.62
CA ASP A 77 -15.63 -3.62 -14.81
C ASP A 77 -16.40 -3.65 -13.49
N ILE A 78 -16.08 -2.69 -12.63
CA ILE A 78 -16.50 -2.67 -11.23
C ILE A 78 -18.00 -2.36 -11.10
N LYS A 79 -18.53 -1.48 -11.96
CA LYS A 79 -19.96 -1.12 -11.96
C LYS A 79 -20.86 -2.36 -12.14
N ASN A 80 -20.39 -3.36 -12.88
CA ASN A 80 -21.10 -4.60 -13.20
C ASN A 80 -20.70 -5.78 -12.31
N LEU A 81 -19.99 -5.56 -11.20
CA LEU A 81 -19.74 -6.61 -10.22
C LEU A 81 -21.05 -7.26 -9.76
N VAL A 82 -21.04 -8.58 -9.61
CA VAL A 82 -22.21 -9.37 -9.19
C VAL A 82 -22.68 -8.97 -7.78
N ILE A 83 -21.78 -8.45 -6.94
CA ILE A 83 -22.09 -8.00 -5.58
C ILE A 83 -22.95 -6.72 -5.64
N PRO A 84 -24.18 -6.71 -5.11
CA PRO A 84 -25.06 -5.53 -5.13
C PRO A 84 -24.52 -4.37 -4.27
N ALA A 85 -24.81 -3.13 -4.65
CA ALA A 85 -24.35 -1.94 -3.95
C ALA A 85 -24.90 -1.78 -2.52
N TRP A 86 -26.07 -2.37 -2.22
CA TRP A 86 -26.67 -2.34 -0.89
C TRP A 86 -26.06 -3.38 0.06
N ALA A 87 -25.37 -4.40 -0.48
CA ALA A 87 -24.78 -5.47 0.32
C ALA A 87 -23.49 -5.02 1.02
N ASP A 88 -22.80 -4.02 0.46
CA ASP A 88 -21.59 -3.44 1.03
C ASP A 88 -21.46 -1.96 0.58
N PRO A 89 -21.43 -0.98 1.51
CA PRO A 89 -21.32 0.43 1.17
C PRO A 89 -20.06 0.79 0.39
N ALA A 90 -18.92 0.14 0.64
CA ALA A 90 -17.68 0.38 -0.08
C ALA A 90 -17.80 -0.09 -1.54
N ILE A 91 -18.38 -1.26 -1.79
CA ILE A 91 -18.71 -1.72 -3.15
C ILE A 91 -19.66 -0.73 -3.83
N GLY A 92 -20.67 -0.24 -3.11
CA GLY A 92 -21.58 0.79 -3.62
C GLY A 92 -20.85 2.05 -4.09
N GLN A 93 -19.84 2.52 -3.33
CA GLN A 93 -19.02 3.66 -3.71
C GLN A 93 -18.11 3.35 -4.90
N PHE A 94 -17.42 2.20 -4.91
CA PHE A 94 -16.60 1.77 -6.04
C PHE A 94 -17.41 1.68 -7.35
N LYS A 95 -18.66 1.21 -7.29
CA LYS A 95 -19.58 1.21 -8.45
C LYS A 95 -19.92 2.61 -8.93
N LYS A 96 -20.22 3.54 -8.02
CA LYS A 96 -20.47 4.96 -8.34
C LYS A 96 -19.23 5.61 -8.96
N PHE A 97 -18.06 5.38 -8.38
CA PHE A 97 -16.78 5.88 -8.86
C PHE A 97 -16.39 5.32 -10.23
N HIS A 98 -16.72 4.06 -10.51
CA HIS A 98 -16.53 3.52 -11.85
C HIS A 98 -17.53 4.14 -12.85
N ALA A 99 -18.79 4.31 -12.44
CA ALA A 99 -19.84 4.86 -13.31
C ALA A 99 -19.62 6.33 -13.67
N ASN A 100 -19.07 7.15 -12.77
CA ASN A 100 -18.77 8.56 -13.01
C ASN A 100 -17.38 8.81 -13.63
N GLY A 101 -16.62 7.74 -13.93
CA GLY A 101 -15.28 7.83 -14.53
C GLY A 101 -14.14 8.18 -13.57
N SER A 102 -14.40 8.40 -12.28
CA SER A 102 -13.40 8.83 -11.29
C SER A 102 -12.28 7.81 -11.05
N LEU A 103 -12.51 6.52 -11.31
CA LEU A 103 -11.46 5.50 -11.17
C LEU A 103 -10.37 5.59 -12.25
N GLY A 104 -10.62 6.34 -13.33
CA GLY A 104 -9.63 6.83 -14.30
C GLY A 104 -8.59 5.83 -14.81
N ASP A 105 -7.47 6.38 -15.31
CA ASP A 105 -6.32 5.61 -15.81
C ASP A 105 -5.12 5.53 -14.87
N LYS A 106 -5.20 6.26 -13.76
CA LYS A 106 -4.12 6.33 -12.77
C LYS A 106 -4.27 5.26 -11.69
N PRO A 107 -3.15 4.82 -11.09
CA PRO A 107 -3.18 3.91 -9.93
C PRO A 107 -4.02 4.49 -8.79
N TRP A 108 -4.74 3.64 -8.07
CA TRP A 108 -5.56 4.08 -6.94
C TRP A 108 -4.75 4.31 -5.66
N ILE A 109 -3.48 3.93 -5.64
CA ILE A 109 -2.53 4.19 -4.56
C ILE A 109 -1.24 4.76 -5.14
N PRO A 110 -0.49 5.60 -4.40
CA PRO A 110 0.74 6.20 -4.89
C PRO A 110 1.77 5.12 -5.26
N GLN A 111 2.41 5.26 -6.42
CA GLN A 111 3.49 4.37 -6.87
C GLN A 111 4.89 4.95 -6.61
N ILE A 112 4.97 6.24 -6.29
CA ILE A 112 6.20 6.95 -5.93
C ILE A 112 6.01 7.49 -4.53
N LEU A 113 6.90 7.10 -3.61
CA LEU A 113 6.78 7.38 -2.19
C LEU A 113 7.94 8.26 -1.70
N PRO A 114 7.66 9.40 -1.05
CA PRO A 114 8.68 10.22 -0.44
C PRO A 114 9.18 9.58 0.87
N ILE A 115 10.48 9.32 0.95
CA ILE A 115 11.17 9.03 2.22
C ILE A 115 12.10 10.21 2.56
N GLN A 116 12.31 10.45 3.85
CA GLN A 116 13.09 11.60 4.29
C GLN A 116 13.87 11.28 5.56
N LEU A 117 15.08 11.82 5.67
CA LEU A 117 15.87 11.83 6.89
C LEU A 117 16.24 13.26 7.26
N VAL A 118 16.03 13.62 8.53
CA VAL A 118 16.45 14.90 9.12
C VAL A 118 17.27 14.60 10.36
N ILE A 119 18.44 15.22 10.51
CA ILE A 119 19.29 15.05 11.70
C ILE A 119 19.33 16.37 12.46
N ILE A 120 19.01 16.33 13.75
CA ILE A 120 19.01 17.47 14.67
C ILE A 120 19.85 17.07 15.89
N GLY A 121 21.07 17.60 15.98
CA GLY A 121 22.03 17.16 16.99
C GLY A 121 22.35 15.67 16.83
N ASN A 122 22.07 14.88 17.86
CA ASN A 122 22.26 13.43 17.89
C ASN A 122 20.98 12.61 17.57
N ILE A 123 19.87 13.28 17.20
CA ILE A 123 18.59 12.64 16.88
C ILE A 123 18.38 12.64 15.36
N CYS A 124 17.98 11.50 14.80
CA CYS A 124 17.55 11.38 13.40
C CYS A 124 16.05 11.10 13.31
N LEU A 125 15.33 11.96 12.58
CA LEU A 125 13.92 11.77 12.24
C LEU A 125 13.82 11.06 10.88
N ALA A 126 13.21 9.88 10.87
CA ALA A 126 12.92 9.11 9.66
C ALA A 126 11.46 9.33 9.25
N GLY A 127 11.23 10.15 8.21
CA GLY A 127 9.91 10.44 7.66
C GLY A 127 9.40 9.30 6.77
N ILE A 128 8.35 8.61 7.23
CA ILE A 128 7.80 7.40 6.61
C ILE A 128 6.40 7.69 6.04
N PRO A 129 6.13 7.42 4.76
CA PRO A 129 4.85 7.69 4.10
C PRO A 129 3.82 6.55 4.31
N ALA A 130 3.80 5.97 5.51
CA ALA A 130 3.03 4.78 5.84
C ALA A 130 2.88 4.60 7.36
N GLU A 131 2.06 3.64 7.75
CA GLU A 131 1.92 3.12 9.11
C GLU A 131 2.86 1.92 9.32
N ILE A 132 3.97 2.13 10.02
CA ILE A 132 4.93 1.06 10.30
C ILE A 132 4.57 0.34 11.61
N THR A 133 4.57 -0.99 11.62
CA THR A 133 4.34 -1.76 12.86
C THR A 133 5.51 -1.61 13.83
N THR A 134 5.28 -1.96 15.10
CA THR A 134 6.28 -1.81 16.18
C THR A 134 7.61 -2.49 15.83
N ILE A 135 7.58 -3.76 15.40
CA ILE A 135 8.82 -4.49 15.11
C ILE A 135 9.43 -4.05 13.78
N ALA A 136 8.61 -3.68 12.80
CA ALA A 136 9.12 -3.10 11.55
C ALA A 136 9.84 -1.77 11.79
N GLY A 137 9.29 -0.91 12.65
CA GLY A 137 9.88 0.36 13.08
C GLY A 137 11.22 0.13 13.76
N LEU A 138 11.25 -0.73 14.77
CA LEU A 138 12.48 -1.10 15.48
C LEU A 138 13.58 -1.60 14.53
N ARG A 139 13.24 -2.44 13.54
CA ARG A 139 14.20 -2.93 12.53
C ARG A 139 14.75 -1.79 11.66
N LEU A 140 13.90 -0.84 11.27
CA LEU A 140 14.32 0.34 10.51
C LEU A 140 15.20 1.27 11.35
N GLU A 141 14.82 1.53 12.61
CA GLU A 141 15.60 2.33 13.57
C GLU A 141 17.01 1.75 13.73
N ASN A 142 17.13 0.46 13.99
CA ASN A 142 18.43 -0.22 14.11
C ASN A 142 19.28 -0.10 12.84
N THR A 143 18.64 -0.21 11.66
CA THR A 143 19.34 -0.05 10.38
C THR A 143 19.93 1.35 10.22
N LEU A 144 19.18 2.37 10.63
CA LEU A 144 19.61 3.76 10.54
C LEU A 144 20.64 4.12 11.60
N LEU A 145 20.46 3.64 12.83
CA LEU A 145 21.43 3.81 13.93
C LEU A 145 22.80 3.25 13.55
N GLU A 146 22.85 2.05 12.97
CA GLU A 146 24.11 1.43 12.53
C GLU A 146 24.86 2.31 11.51
N VAL A 147 24.15 2.87 10.53
CA VAL A 147 24.76 3.66 9.45
C VAL A 147 25.13 5.07 9.91
N LEU A 148 24.33 5.68 10.79
CA LEU A 148 24.49 7.07 11.20
C LEU A 148 25.33 7.23 12.48
N ALA A 149 25.78 6.13 13.09
CA ALA A 149 26.61 6.15 14.30
C ALA A 149 27.87 7.02 14.15
N ASP A 150 28.56 6.93 13.02
CA ASP A 150 29.77 7.73 12.73
C ASP A 150 29.49 9.24 12.65
N ARG A 151 28.22 9.62 12.46
CA ARG A 151 27.77 11.01 12.47
C ARG A 151 27.33 11.49 13.85
N GLY A 152 27.48 10.66 14.88
CA GLY A 152 27.08 10.97 16.26
C GLY A 152 25.58 10.84 16.52
N VAL A 153 24.84 10.18 15.64
CA VAL A 153 23.42 9.87 15.89
C VAL A 153 23.33 8.75 16.93
N THR A 154 22.57 8.99 17.99
CA THR A 154 22.34 8.00 19.07
C THR A 154 20.87 7.62 19.22
N GLU A 155 19.97 8.32 18.53
CA GLU A 155 18.54 8.09 18.57
C GLU A 155 17.94 8.26 17.17
N VAL A 156 17.07 7.33 16.77
CA VAL A 156 16.28 7.42 15.55
C VAL A 156 14.82 7.39 15.95
N VAL A 157 14.02 8.32 15.41
CA VAL A 157 12.58 8.39 15.60
C VAL A 157 11.89 8.17 14.27
N CYS A 158 11.10 7.10 14.18
CA CYS A 158 10.21 6.88 13.04
C CYS A 158 9.02 7.84 13.08
N SER A 159 9.05 8.88 12.25
CA SER A 159 7.93 9.79 12.01
C SER A 159 7.02 9.22 10.93
N THR A 160 5.95 8.53 11.31
CA THR A 160 4.94 7.98 10.38
C THR A 160 4.05 9.06 9.79
N TYR A 161 3.23 8.72 8.78
CA TYR A 161 2.32 9.63 8.08
C TYR A 161 3.00 10.86 7.44
N THR A 162 4.28 10.75 7.12
CA THR A 162 5.08 11.87 6.62
C THR A 162 5.03 11.94 5.10
N ASN A 163 4.73 13.12 4.56
CA ASN A 163 4.74 13.50 3.14
C ASN A 163 3.75 12.78 2.20
N ALA A 164 3.39 11.51 2.46
CA ALA A 164 2.38 10.76 1.71
C ALA A 164 1.79 9.61 2.57
N TYR A 165 0.90 8.82 1.97
CA TYR A 165 0.28 7.66 2.63
C TYR A 165 0.10 6.49 1.67
N CYS A 166 0.54 5.29 2.07
CA CYS A 166 0.41 4.06 1.28
C CYS A 166 0.02 2.82 2.11
N GLY A 167 -0.73 3.02 3.20
CA GLY A 167 -1.15 1.94 4.09
C GLY A 167 -0.04 1.53 5.05
N TYR A 168 0.12 0.21 5.26
CA TYR A 168 0.97 -0.32 6.33
C TYR A 168 2.32 -0.86 5.84
N ILE A 169 3.32 -0.85 6.72
CA ILE A 169 4.57 -1.58 6.60
C ILE A 169 4.65 -2.57 7.76
N THR A 170 4.52 -3.86 7.45
CA THR A 170 4.78 -4.94 8.41
C THR A 170 6.16 -5.56 8.18
N THR A 171 6.66 -6.30 9.16
CA THR A 171 7.74 -7.29 8.93
C THR A 171 7.28 -8.39 7.97
N TYR A 172 8.22 -9.18 7.45
CA TYR A 172 7.89 -10.35 6.62
C TYR A 172 7.06 -11.37 7.41
N GLU A 173 7.40 -11.56 8.68
CA GLU A 173 6.79 -12.53 9.59
C GLU A 173 5.35 -12.12 9.96
N GLU A 174 5.14 -10.86 10.34
CA GLU A 174 3.81 -10.30 10.54
C GLU A 174 2.97 -10.37 9.25
N TYR A 175 3.59 -10.10 8.09
CA TYR A 175 2.92 -10.18 6.81
C TYR A 175 2.37 -11.58 6.54
N GLN A 176 3.10 -12.64 6.90
CA GLN A 176 2.66 -14.02 6.64
C GLN A 176 1.36 -14.37 7.37
N LEU A 177 1.06 -13.71 8.50
CA LEU A 177 -0.18 -13.93 9.25
C LEU A 177 -1.40 -13.36 8.55
N GLN A 178 -1.22 -12.36 7.66
CA GLN A 178 -2.30 -11.67 6.95
C GLN A 178 -3.43 -11.24 7.90
N MET A 179 -3.08 -10.57 9.00
CA MET A 179 -4.00 -9.75 9.79
C MET A 179 -4.34 -8.46 9.01
N TYR A 180 -4.96 -7.48 9.66
CA TYR A 180 -5.37 -6.21 9.04
C TYR A 180 -4.19 -5.49 8.36
N GLU A 181 -3.10 -5.30 9.09
CA GLU A 181 -1.89 -4.58 8.63
C GLU A 181 -1.21 -5.33 7.49
N GLY A 182 -1.08 -6.67 7.60
CA GLY A 182 -0.52 -7.51 6.53
C GLY A 182 -1.38 -7.48 5.25
N GLY A 183 -2.70 -7.36 5.42
CA GLY A 183 -3.65 -7.13 4.32
C GLY A 183 -3.42 -5.78 3.63
N HIS A 184 -3.04 -4.75 4.40
CA HIS A 184 -2.81 -3.39 3.92
C HIS A 184 -1.33 -3.06 3.64
N THR A 185 -0.40 -4.00 3.78
CA THR A 185 0.96 -3.88 3.25
C THR A 185 0.95 -4.06 1.74
N VAL A 186 0.73 -2.96 1.03
CA VAL A 186 0.30 -2.98 -0.38
C VAL A 186 1.41 -3.33 -1.38
N PHE A 187 2.69 -3.23 -1.02
CA PHE A 187 3.80 -3.59 -1.91
C PHE A 187 4.34 -5.01 -1.71
N GLY A 188 3.66 -5.81 -0.88
CA GLY A 188 3.98 -7.24 -0.71
C GLY A 188 4.91 -7.54 0.45
N GLN A 189 5.28 -8.82 0.56
CA GLN A 189 5.88 -9.39 1.78
C GLN A 189 7.29 -8.87 2.10
N HIS A 190 7.95 -8.23 1.13
CA HIS A 190 9.31 -7.68 1.29
C HIS A 190 9.33 -6.15 1.40
N PHE A 191 8.17 -5.51 1.62
CA PHE A 191 8.10 -4.04 1.61
C PHE A 191 9.00 -3.38 2.67
N LEU A 192 9.04 -3.90 3.90
CA LEU A 192 9.98 -3.41 4.92
C LEU A 192 11.44 -3.51 4.45
N GLY A 193 11.83 -4.60 3.80
CA GLY A 193 13.20 -4.76 3.28
C GLY A 193 13.54 -3.72 2.20
N ALA A 194 12.58 -3.40 1.33
CA ALA A 194 12.74 -2.32 0.36
C ALA A 194 12.88 -0.94 1.03
N ILE A 195 12.06 -0.68 2.05
CA ILE A 195 12.11 0.55 2.86
C ILE A 195 13.46 0.68 3.57
N GLN A 196 13.92 -0.35 4.28
CA GLN A 196 15.24 -0.37 4.94
C GLN A 196 16.37 -0.12 3.93
N THR A 197 16.29 -0.72 2.74
CA THR A 197 17.29 -0.52 1.69
C THR A 197 17.34 0.94 1.24
N LYS A 198 16.18 1.55 0.96
CA LYS A 198 16.11 2.95 0.48
C LYS A 198 16.50 3.95 1.58
N PHE A 199 16.11 3.72 2.82
CA PHE A 199 16.56 4.54 3.96
C PHE A 199 18.06 4.40 4.23
N LYS A 200 18.61 3.18 4.14
CA LYS A 200 20.06 2.95 4.26
C LYS A 200 20.82 3.69 3.17
N GLN A 201 20.36 3.64 1.92
CA GLN A 201 20.95 4.42 0.82
C GLN A 201 20.95 5.92 1.13
N LEU A 202 19.81 6.47 1.59
CA LEU A 202 19.71 7.88 1.96
C LEU A 202 20.64 8.25 3.14
N ALA A 203 20.73 7.39 4.16
CA ALA A 203 21.64 7.55 5.29
C ALA A 203 23.12 7.51 4.87
N MET A 204 23.49 6.60 3.96
CA MET A 204 24.84 6.51 3.40
C MET A 204 25.22 7.75 2.59
N GLU A 205 24.29 8.40 1.90
CA GLU A 205 24.56 9.70 1.27
C GLU A 205 24.69 10.82 2.30
N LEU A 206 23.91 10.78 3.39
CA LEU A 206 23.97 11.79 4.43
C LEU A 206 25.30 11.83 5.18
N ILE A 207 25.99 10.70 5.36
CA ILE A 207 27.31 10.66 6.02
C ILE A 207 28.43 11.22 5.13
N LYS A 208 28.22 11.36 3.82
CA LYS A 208 29.20 11.97 2.92
C LYS A 208 29.25 13.49 3.07
N PRO A 209 30.39 14.13 2.73
CA PRO A 209 30.46 15.56 2.48
C PRO A 209 29.38 16.00 1.48
N GLU A 210 28.80 17.18 1.67
CA GLU A 210 27.66 17.65 0.86
C GLU A 210 27.95 17.66 -0.65
N ASN A 211 29.17 18.01 -1.04
CA ASN A 211 29.64 18.04 -2.43
C ASN A 211 29.85 16.64 -3.05
N GLU A 212 29.81 15.58 -2.26
CA GLU A 212 29.99 14.19 -2.70
C GLU A 212 28.67 13.39 -2.68
N ARG A 213 27.58 14.01 -2.22
CA ARG A 213 26.27 13.36 -2.13
C ARG A 213 25.67 13.19 -3.51
N SER A 214 25.13 12.00 -3.77
CA SER A 214 24.27 11.75 -4.92
C SER A 214 22.81 11.82 -4.47
N VAL A 215 22.06 12.79 -5.02
CA VAL A 215 20.61 12.82 -4.87
C VAL A 215 20.03 11.99 -6.01
N ILE A 216 19.42 10.86 -5.67
CA ILE A 216 18.72 10.03 -6.66
C ILE A 216 17.31 10.61 -6.83
N GLU A 217 17.02 11.17 -8.01
CA GLU A 217 15.64 11.53 -8.38
C GLU A 217 14.90 10.29 -8.91
N ASP A 218 14.23 9.56 -8.03
CA ASP A 218 13.48 8.33 -8.33
C ASP A 218 12.09 8.59 -8.98
N GLY A 219 11.86 9.78 -9.55
CA GLY A 219 10.64 10.17 -10.25
C GLY A 219 9.77 11.20 -9.50
N ARG A 220 8.61 11.53 -10.08
CA ARG A 220 7.63 12.47 -9.51
C ARG A 220 6.27 11.82 -9.30
N PRO A 221 5.58 12.06 -8.16
CA PRO A 221 4.23 11.54 -7.94
C PRO A 221 3.27 11.90 -9.07
N ALA A 222 2.25 11.06 -9.27
CA ALA A 222 1.22 11.30 -10.26
C ALA A 222 0.47 12.61 -9.95
N PHE A 223 0.30 13.46 -10.97
CA PHE A 223 -0.51 14.66 -10.88
C PHE A 223 -1.98 14.34 -11.17
N PHE A 224 -2.88 14.85 -10.34
CA PHE A 224 -4.33 14.76 -10.54
C PHE A 224 -4.88 16.16 -10.76
N SER A 225 -5.67 16.36 -11.82
CA SER A 225 -6.32 17.64 -12.10
C SER A 225 -7.46 17.92 -11.10
N ASP A 226 -7.86 19.18 -11.00
CA ASP A 226 -9.01 19.58 -10.16
C ASP A 226 -10.30 18.86 -10.58
N GLU A 227 -10.47 18.58 -11.88
CA GLU A 227 -11.59 17.80 -12.39
C GLU A 227 -11.55 16.36 -11.86
N GLU A 228 -10.39 15.70 -11.93
CA GLU A 228 -10.22 14.34 -11.42
C GLU A 228 -10.43 14.26 -9.89
N ILE A 229 -9.98 15.27 -9.17
CA ILE A 229 -10.19 15.40 -7.72
C ILE A 229 -11.68 15.63 -7.43
N GLY A 230 -12.34 16.50 -8.21
CA GLY A 230 -13.77 16.78 -8.09
C GLY A 230 -14.63 15.52 -8.24
N LEU A 231 -14.30 14.64 -9.19
CA LEU A 231 -15.02 13.37 -9.39
C LEU A 231 -14.85 12.35 -8.24
N ARG A 232 -13.83 12.53 -7.39
CA ARG A 232 -13.51 11.67 -6.22
C ARG A 232 -13.89 12.31 -4.89
N SER A 233 -14.36 13.55 -4.91
CA SER A 233 -14.72 14.30 -3.72
C SER A 233 -16.20 14.10 -3.40
N PHE A 234 -16.51 13.86 -2.13
CA PHE A 234 -17.87 13.97 -1.64
C PHE A 234 -18.26 15.44 -1.54
N ASP A 235 -19.54 15.75 -1.79
CA ASP A 235 -20.07 17.09 -1.51
C ASP A 235 -19.99 17.40 0.00
N ILE A 236 -20.02 18.68 0.35
CA ILE A 236 -19.79 19.13 1.72
C ILE A 236 -20.81 18.59 2.72
N GLU A 237 -22.05 18.34 2.30
CA GLU A 237 -23.08 17.80 3.18
C GLU A 237 -22.85 16.30 3.43
N THR A 238 -22.48 15.54 2.40
CA THR A 238 -22.02 14.16 2.55
C THR A 238 -20.77 14.08 3.43
N GLN A 239 -19.79 14.98 3.25
CA GLN A 239 -18.59 15.04 4.09
C GLN A 239 -18.94 15.30 5.56
N LYS A 240 -19.81 16.27 5.85
CA LYS A 240 -20.28 16.55 7.22
C LYS A 240 -20.95 15.34 7.83
N GLY A 241 -21.79 14.63 7.06
CA GLY A 241 -22.44 13.40 7.52
C GLY A 241 -21.46 12.27 7.82
N LEU A 242 -20.35 12.17 7.06
CA LEU A 242 -19.31 11.17 7.27
C LEU A 242 -18.37 11.49 8.44
N ILE A 243 -18.11 12.78 8.71
CA ILE A 243 -17.21 13.26 9.79
C ILE A 243 -17.94 13.37 11.13
N GLN A 244 -19.28 13.38 11.13
CA GLN A 244 -20.10 13.34 12.35
C GLN A 244 -20.35 11.91 12.88
N LEU A 245 -19.63 10.92 12.34
CA LEU A 245 -19.28 9.67 13.02
C LEU A 245 -18.11 9.92 13.99
#